data_AF-A0AAI9BB86-F1
#
_entry.id   AF-A0AAI9BB86-F1
#
_cell.length_a   1.000
_cell.length_b   1.000
_cell.length_c   1.000
_cell.angle_alpha   90.00
_cell.angle_beta   90.00
_cell.angle_gamma   90.00
#
_symmetry.space_group_name_H-M   'P 1'
#
loop_
_entity.id
_entity.type
_entity.pdbx_description
1 polymer ?
#
loop_
_entity_poly.entity_id
_entity_poly.type
_entity_poly.pdbx_seq_one_letter_code
_entity_poly.pdbx_strand_id
1 'polypeptide(L)'
;PSGKRELLALYEISDMPVKRHRQIKSTANPFDPSYESYFEARLKATMLESIQGYSRLRNLWLRQGGQCPVCHLPVNATTGWQLRHIVPKSEGGLDNIGNLAMLHPACHHTAKHQGISVMKPALMWSY
;
A
#
# COMPACT_ATOMS: atom_id res chain seq x y z
N PRO A 1 23.10 35.68 -22.74
CA PRO A 1 23.14 34.27 -22.29
C PRO A 1 24.56 33.86 -21.90
N SER A 2 24.88 33.91 -20.61
CA SER A 2 26.23 33.63 -20.08
C SER A 2 26.51 32.12 -20.14
N GLY A 3 27.40 31.70 -21.04
CA GLY A 3 27.86 30.31 -21.19
C GLY A 3 28.84 29.93 -20.08
N LYS A 4 28.37 29.85 -18.84
CA LYS A 4 29.18 29.41 -17.70
C LYS A 4 29.41 27.90 -17.81
N ARG A 5 30.67 27.48 -17.87
CA ARG A 5 31.04 26.05 -17.81
C ARG A 5 30.77 25.54 -16.40
N GLU A 6 29.93 24.52 -16.29
CA GLU A 6 29.66 23.81 -15.06
C GLU A 6 30.39 22.46 -15.08
N LEU A 7 31.09 22.14 -14.00
CA LEU A 7 31.73 20.83 -13.83
C LEU A 7 30.69 19.90 -13.20
N LEU A 8 30.26 18.88 -13.95
CA LEU A 8 29.41 17.83 -13.44
C LEU A 8 30.29 16.66 -12.99
N ALA A 9 30.10 16.21 -11.75
CA ALA A 9 30.71 14.97 -11.28
C ALA A 9 30.10 13.79 -12.04
N LEU A 10 30.94 12.90 -12.55
CA LEU A 10 30.49 11.65 -13.13
C LEU A 10 30.05 10.71 -12.01
N TYR A 11 28.92 10.04 -12.21
CA TYR A 11 28.42 9.04 -11.28
C TYR A 11 29.28 7.77 -11.40
N GLU A 12 29.92 7.35 -10.31
CA GLU A 12 30.67 6.10 -10.30
C GLU A 12 29.73 4.90 -10.14
N ILE A 13 30.05 3.78 -10.78
CA ILE A 13 29.26 2.54 -10.67
C ILE A 13 29.20 2.04 -9.22
N SER A 14 30.26 2.26 -8.45
CA SER A 14 30.37 1.97 -7.01
C SER A 14 29.33 2.70 -6.15
N ASP A 15 28.89 3.88 -6.59
CA ASP A 15 27.89 4.68 -5.89
C ASP A 15 26.46 4.16 -6.13
N MET A 16 26.28 3.16 -6.99
CA MET A 16 24.98 2.55 -7.27
C MET A 16 24.57 1.59 -6.15
N PRO A 17 23.55 1.92 -5.35
CA PRO A 17 23.10 1.03 -4.30
C PRO A 17 22.52 -0.24 -4.92
N VAL A 18 22.95 -1.39 -4.41
CA VAL A 18 22.45 -2.69 -4.85
C VAL A 18 21.01 -2.87 -4.34
N LYS A 19 20.02 -2.66 -5.21
CA LYS A 19 18.62 -2.93 -4.90
C LYS A 19 18.24 -4.36 -5.30
N ARG A 20 17.87 -5.17 -4.30
CA ARG A 20 17.38 -6.54 -4.53
C ARG A 20 15.88 -6.51 -4.86
N HIS A 21 15.55 -6.73 -6.11
CA HIS A 21 14.17 -6.83 -6.55
C HIS A 21 13.67 -8.28 -6.39
N ARG A 22 12.61 -8.49 -5.62
CA ARG A 22 11.98 -9.80 -5.52
C ARG A 22 11.27 -10.14 -6.83
N GLN A 23 11.65 -11.23 -7.48
CA GLN A 23 11.01 -11.70 -8.72
C GLN A 23 9.50 -11.91 -8.52
N ILE A 24 8.72 -11.60 -9.55
CA ILE A 24 7.28 -11.93 -9.59
C ILE A 24 7.14 -13.38 -10.05
N LYS A 25 6.29 -14.17 -9.38
CA LYS A 25 5.97 -15.55 -9.81
C LYS A 25 5.51 -15.52 -11.27
N SER A 26 6.09 -16.38 -12.11
CA SER A 26 5.77 -16.44 -13.54
C SER A 26 4.29 -16.73 -13.82
N THR A 27 3.64 -17.48 -12.93
CA THR A 27 2.23 -17.83 -13.03
C THR A 27 1.29 -16.77 -12.45
N ALA A 28 1.79 -15.72 -11.81
CA ALA A 28 0.95 -14.74 -11.12
C ALA A 28 0.24 -13.80 -12.10
N ASN A 29 -1.09 -13.84 -12.06
CA ASN A 29 -1.96 -12.95 -12.83
C ASN A 29 -2.67 -11.95 -11.88
N PRO A 30 -2.46 -10.63 -12.00
CA PRO A 30 -3.14 -9.62 -11.18
C PRO A 30 -4.67 -9.60 -11.33
N PHE A 31 -5.19 -10.18 -12.41
CA PHE A 31 -6.63 -10.26 -12.72
C PHE A 31 -7.23 -11.62 -12.39
N ASP A 32 -6.45 -12.52 -11.79
CA ASP A 32 -6.94 -13.79 -11.26
C ASP A 32 -7.14 -13.65 -9.73
N PRO A 33 -8.36 -13.84 -9.21
CA PRO A 33 -8.66 -13.74 -7.78
C PRO A 33 -7.77 -14.62 -6.87
N SER A 34 -7.25 -15.74 -7.39
CA SER A 34 -6.37 -16.63 -6.62
C SER A 34 -5.04 -15.95 -6.22
N TYR A 35 -4.61 -14.93 -6.97
CA TYR A 35 -3.38 -14.17 -6.72
C TYR A 35 -3.59 -12.86 -5.95
N GLU A 36 -4.81 -12.53 -5.53
CA GLU A 36 -5.13 -11.29 -4.81
C GLU A 36 -4.21 -11.09 -3.59
N SER A 37 -4.20 -12.07 -2.68
CA SER A 37 -3.35 -12.05 -1.47
C SER A 37 -1.86 -11.92 -1.76
N TYR A 38 -1.39 -12.48 -2.88
CA TYR A 38 -0.01 -12.39 -3.32
C TYR A 38 0.36 -10.96 -3.72
N PHE A 39 -0.50 -10.29 -4.50
CA PHE A 39 -0.26 -8.90 -4.91
C PHE A 39 -0.46 -7.90 -3.77
N GLU A 40 -1.39 -8.14 -2.84
CA GLU A 40 -1.54 -7.34 -1.62
C GLU A 40 -0.29 -7.40 -0.73
N ALA A 41 0.26 -8.59 -0.51
CA ALA A 41 1.49 -8.77 0.25
C ALA A 41 2.69 -8.07 -0.41
N ARG A 42 2.78 -8.13 -1.74
CA ARG A 42 3.80 -7.37 -2.50
C ARG A 42 3.59 -5.86 -2.40
N LEU A 43 2.35 -5.39 -2.48
CA LEU A 43 2.04 -3.98 -2.38
C LEU A 43 2.48 -3.42 -1.02
N LYS A 44 2.17 -4.14 0.07
CA LYS A 44 2.65 -3.84 1.42
C LYS A 44 4.18 -3.73 1.46
N ALA A 45 4.89 -4.74 0.94
CA ALA A 45 6.35 -4.75 0.94
C ALA A 45 6.94 -3.55 0.17
N THR A 46 6.47 -3.31 -1.06
CA THR A 46 6.92 -2.18 -1.90
C THR A 46 6.67 -0.84 -1.20
N MET A 47 5.54 -0.67 -0.52
CA MET A 47 5.26 0.58 0.20
C MET A 47 6.19 0.80 1.39
N LEU A 48 6.61 -0.27 2.07
CA LEU A 48 7.56 -0.16 3.20
C LEU A 48 8.99 0.18 2.77
N GLU A 49 9.35 -0.05 1.50
CA GLU A 49 10.69 0.22 0.97
C GLU A 49 10.98 1.70 0.65
N SER A 50 9.98 2.59 0.71
CA SER A 50 10.15 4.00 0.32
C SER A 50 9.41 4.97 1.22
N ILE A 51 9.93 6.19 1.36
CA ILE A 51 9.30 7.26 2.14
C ILE A 51 7.91 7.61 1.59
N GLN A 52 7.77 7.63 0.26
CA GLN A 52 6.48 7.89 -0.41
C GLN A 52 5.48 6.76 -0.15
N GLY A 53 5.92 5.50 -0.24
CA GLY A 53 5.10 4.34 0.07
C GLY A 53 4.67 4.31 1.54
N TYR A 54 5.59 4.59 2.46
CA TYR A 54 5.28 4.68 3.89
C TYR A 54 4.28 5.80 4.18
N SER A 55 4.45 6.96 3.55
CA SER A 55 3.50 8.07 3.62
C SER A 55 2.11 7.65 3.12
N ARG A 56 2.03 6.85 2.05
CA ARG A 56 0.77 6.29 1.55
C ARG A 56 0.11 5.35 2.56
N LEU A 57 0.87 4.46 3.22
CA LEU A 57 0.38 3.59 4.29
C LEU A 57 -0.15 4.39 5.49
N ARG A 58 0.61 5.39 5.93
CA ARG A 58 0.23 6.26 7.05
C ARG A 58 -1.05 7.03 6.72
N ASN A 59 -1.16 7.56 5.51
CA ASN A 59 -2.36 8.26 5.05
C ASN A 59 -3.58 7.33 5.01
N LEU A 60 -3.41 6.06 4.60
CA LEU A 60 -4.48 5.07 4.63
C LEU A 60 -4.97 4.81 6.06
N TRP A 61 -4.03 4.60 6.99
CA TRP A 61 -4.33 4.38 8.41
C TRP A 61 -5.07 5.57 9.03
N LEU A 62 -4.60 6.80 8.79
CA LEU A 62 -5.28 8.03 9.26
C LEU A 62 -6.67 8.21 8.66
N ARG A 63 -6.85 7.91 7.36
CA ARG A 63 -8.16 7.94 6.68
C ARG A 63 -9.14 6.90 7.21
N GLN A 64 -8.68 5.91 7.96
CA GLN A 64 -9.52 4.95 8.65
C GLN A 64 -9.67 5.25 10.15
N GLY A 65 -9.21 6.41 10.61
CA GLY A 65 -9.18 6.74 12.05
C GLY A 65 -8.31 5.78 12.87
N GLY A 66 -7.36 5.10 12.23
CA GLY A 66 -6.55 4.06 12.84
C GLY A 66 -7.31 2.78 13.20
N GLN A 67 -8.53 2.61 12.69
CA GLN A 67 -9.39 1.46 12.98
C GLN A 67 -9.51 0.52 11.78
N CYS A 68 -9.76 -0.76 12.04
CA CYS A 68 -10.10 -1.71 11.00
C CYS A 68 -11.56 -1.48 10.57
N PRO A 69 -11.86 -1.32 9.27
CA PRO A 69 -13.23 -1.09 8.78
C PRO A 69 -14.17 -2.30 8.92
N VAL A 70 -13.67 -3.48 9.30
CA VAL A 70 -14.47 -4.70 9.47
C VAL A 70 -14.94 -4.87 10.93
N CYS A 71 -14.02 -4.72 11.90
CA CYS A 71 -14.33 -4.94 13.32
C CYS A 71 -14.34 -3.64 14.14
N HIS A 72 -13.98 -2.50 13.53
CA HIS A 72 -13.89 -1.18 14.16
C HIS A 72 -12.91 -1.06 15.34
N LEU A 73 -12.06 -2.07 15.54
CA LEU A 73 -11.00 -2.05 16.56
C LEU A 73 -9.71 -1.41 16.01
N PRO A 74 -8.85 -0.85 16.89
CA PRO A 74 -7.60 -0.23 16.48
C PRO A 74 -6.65 -1.19 15.74
N VAL A 75 -6.08 -0.72 14.65
CA VAL A 75 -4.96 -1.36 13.95
C VAL A 75 -3.66 -0.77 14.47
N ASN A 76 -2.82 -1.60 15.08
CA ASN A 76 -1.55 -1.18 15.68
C ASN A 76 -0.46 -2.23 15.45
N ALA A 77 0.76 -1.96 15.96
CA ALA A 77 1.91 -2.85 15.78
C ALA A 77 1.68 -4.25 16.38
N THR A 78 0.94 -4.34 17.48
CA THR A 78 0.66 -5.60 18.19
C THR A 78 -0.38 -6.46 17.45
N THR A 79 -1.45 -5.84 16.95
CA THR A 79 -2.51 -6.55 16.22
C THR A 79 -2.12 -6.88 14.78
N GLY A 80 -1.12 -6.18 14.26
CA GLY A 80 -0.65 -6.34 12.89
C GLY A 80 -1.70 -5.89 11.87
N TRP A 81 -1.31 -5.95 10.60
CA TRP A 81 -2.17 -5.51 9.51
C TRP A 81 -1.79 -6.08 8.14
N GLN A 82 -2.80 -6.13 7.27
CA GLN A 82 -2.70 -6.48 5.86
C GLN A 82 -3.45 -5.44 5.03
N LEU A 83 -3.03 -5.27 3.79
CA LEU A 83 -3.74 -4.45 2.82
C LEU A 83 -4.75 -5.31 2.07
N ARG A 84 -5.85 -4.68 1.68
CA ARG A 84 -6.85 -5.27 0.81
C ARG A 84 -7.37 -4.26 -0.18
N HIS A 85 -7.63 -4.68 -1.42
CA HIS A 85 -8.42 -3.86 -2.35
C HIS A 85 -9.91 -3.96 -2.00
N ILE A 86 -10.62 -2.83 -1.96
CA ILE A 86 -12.07 -2.80 -1.68
C ILE A 86 -12.82 -3.43 -2.85
N VAL A 87 -12.52 -2.97 -4.07
CA VAL A 87 -12.88 -3.61 -5.33
C VAL A 87 -11.63 -4.34 -5.84
N PRO A 88 -11.65 -5.67 -5.96
CA PRO A 88 -10.52 -6.45 -6.48
C PRO A 88 -10.09 -5.99 -7.88
N LYS A 89 -8.80 -6.16 -8.21
CA LYS A 89 -8.31 -5.84 -9.57
C LYS A 89 -8.94 -6.71 -10.65
N SER A 90 -9.26 -7.97 -10.34
CA SER A 90 -10.00 -8.88 -11.22
C SER A 90 -11.40 -8.38 -11.58
N GLU A 91 -11.97 -7.49 -10.75
CA GLU A 91 -13.29 -6.89 -10.93
C GLU A 91 -13.20 -5.44 -11.44
N GLY A 92 -12.03 -5.02 -11.95
CA GLY A 92 -11.81 -3.67 -12.48
C GLY A 92 -11.41 -2.63 -11.44
N GLY A 93 -11.10 -3.04 -10.21
CA GLY A 93 -10.62 -2.16 -9.15
C GLY A 93 -9.29 -1.48 -9.48
N LEU A 94 -9.20 -0.18 -9.14
CA LEU A 94 -8.00 0.63 -9.35
C LEU A 94 -6.99 0.45 -8.21
N ASP A 95 -5.70 0.64 -8.49
CA ASP A 95 -4.64 0.56 -7.47
C ASP A 95 -4.34 1.93 -6.83
N ASN A 96 -5.38 2.58 -6.28
CA ASN A 96 -5.27 3.87 -5.61
C ASN A 96 -5.59 3.77 -4.12
N ILE A 97 -5.27 4.81 -3.34
CA ILE A 97 -5.51 4.78 -1.88
C ILE A 97 -6.99 4.72 -1.51
N GLY A 98 -7.89 5.19 -2.38
CA GLY A 98 -9.34 5.16 -2.16
C GLY A 98 -9.94 3.77 -2.33
N ASN A 99 -9.27 2.88 -3.05
CA ASN A 99 -9.64 1.49 -3.25
C ASN A 99 -8.82 0.53 -2.35
N LEU A 100 -8.10 1.03 -1.36
CA LEU A 100 -7.32 0.22 -0.42
C LEU A 100 -7.91 0.33 0.98
N ALA A 101 -7.82 -0.77 1.72
CA ALA A 101 -8.17 -0.87 3.13
C ALA A 101 -7.05 -1.58 3.90
N MET A 102 -6.73 -1.06 5.09
CA MET A 102 -5.83 -1.68 6.06
C MET A 102 -6.68 -2.45 7.09
N LEU A 103 -6.50 -3.77 7.14
CA LEU A 103 -7.30 -4.69 7.95
C LEU A 103 -6.40 -5.45 8.94
N HIS A 104 -6.97 -5.93 10.05
CA HIS A 104 -6.30 -6.98 10.83
C HIS A 104 -6.17 -8.27 10.00
N PRO A 105 -5.15 -9.11 10.24
CA PRO A 105 -5.00 -10.38 9.53
C PRO A 105 -6.24 -11.28 9.61
N ALA A 106 -6.90 -11.34 10.77
CA ALA A 106 -8.14 -12.10 10.93
C ALA A 106 -9.29 -11.53 10.08
N CYS A 107 -9.46 -10.21 10.10
CA CYS A 107 -10.50 -9.52 9.32
C CYS A 107 -10.26 -9.58 7.81
N HIS A 108 -9.00 -9.67 7.37
CA HIS A 108 -8.64 -9.80 5.96
C HIS A 108 -9.24 -11.06 5.33
N HIS A 109 -9.26 -12.17 6.08
CA HIS A 109 -9.87 -13.43 5.66
C HIS A 109 -11.40 -13.33 5.59
N THR A 110 -12.05 -12.73 6.59
CA THR A 110 -13.52 -12.59 6.65
C THR A 110 -14.06 -11.61 5.61
N ALA A 111 -13.31 -10.56 5.28
CA ALA A 111 -13.71 -9.52 4.32
C ALA A 111 -14.01 -10.05 2.91
N LYS A 112 -13.45 -11.22 2.53
CA LYS A 112 -13.75 -11.87 1.24
C LYS A 112 -15.25 -12.10 1.01
N HIS A 113 -16.02 -12.31 2.07
CA HIS A 113 -17.43 -12.71 1.97
C HIS A 113 -18.41 -11.60 2.34
N GLN A 114 -17.96 -10.56 3.03
CA GLN A 114 -18.84 -9.57 3.67
C GLN A 114 -18.77 -8.17 3.05
N GLY A 115 -17.81 -7.94 2.14
CA GLY A 115 -17.53 -6.61 1.60
C GLY A 115 -16.85 -5.68 2.62
N ILE A 116 -16.26 -4.58 2.17
CA ILE A 116 -15.57 -3.61 3.03
C ILE A 116 -16.25 -2.26 2.89
N SER A 117 -16.80 -1.75 4.00
CA SER A 117 -17.29 -0.36 4.08
C SER A 117 -16.28 0.50 4.82
N VAL A 118 -15.59 1.40 4.12
CA VAL A 118 -14.65 2.33 4.75
C VAL A 118 -15.37 3.64 5.05
N MET A 119 -15.69 3.87 6.33
CA MET A 119 -16.15 5.18 6.78
C MET A 119 -15.00 6.18 6.72
N LYS A 120 -15.19 7.27 5.97
CA LYS A 120 -14.26 8.40 5.98
C LYS A 120 -14.47 9.16 7.29
N PRO A 121 -13.41 9.49 8.05
CA PRO A 121 -13.55 10.34 9.21
C PRO A 121 -14.16 11.66 8.77
N ALA A 122 -15.17 12.12 9.51
CA ALA A 122 -15.69 13.47 9.31
C ALA A 122 -14.52 14.46 9.43
N LEU A 123 -14.49 15.46 8.55
CA LEU A 123 -13.53 16.55 8.66
C LEU A 123 -13.80 17.27 9.98
N MET A 124 -13.09 16.87 11.03
CA MET A 124 -13.07 17.57 12.30
C MET A 124 -12.06 18.70 12.13
N TRP A 125 -12.52 19.82 11.56
CA TRP A 125 -11.80 21.08 11.58
C TRP A 125 -11.49 21.38 13.04
N SER A 126 -10.22 21.25 13.40
CA SER A 126 -9.73 21.55 14.74
C SER A 126 -8.78 22.73 14.58
N TYR A 127 -9.16 23.83 15.23
CA TYR A 127 -8.57 25.17 15.25
C TYR A 127 -7.05 25.21 15.40
#